data_AF-M8DBF6-F1
#
_entry.id   AF-M8DBF6-F1
#
_cell.length_a   1.000
_cell.length_b   1.000
_cell.length_c   1.000
_cell.angle_alpha   90.00
_cell.angle_beta   90.00
_cell.angle_gamma   90.00
#
_symmetry.space_group_name_H-M   'P 1'
#
loop_
_entity.id
_entity.type
_entity.pdbx_description
1 polymer ?
#
loop_
_entity_poly.entity_id
_entity_poly.type
_entity_poly.pdbx_seq_one_letter_code
_entity_poly.pdbx_strand_id
1 'polypeptide(L)'
;MRDYLLFCNYCRMFTLLHSYNRETGMFLGEYSLLHNEYTRNSIVLNRFLLAHVGHVMRVIPSKTEEFQEIICTAAHFLQDDIDKFVEESLALEKYKERDRRSEREIGLVQLYILEHLLVHELENITEIRASTPAEGQVLLGRELGLKRALELLRSALAEKQALE
;
A
#
# COMPACT_ATOMS: atom_id res chain seq x y z
N MET A 1 -7.24 0.57 24.80
CA MET A 1 -6.61 -0.55 24.05
C MET A 1 -5.80 -1.38 25.01
N ARG A 2 -5.72 -2.70 24.81
CA ARG A 2 -4.83 -3.58 25.58
C ARG A 2 -3.61 -3.87 24.71
N ASP A 3 -2.43 -3.65 25.26
CA ASP A 3 -1.18 -4.06 24.63
C ASP A 3 -0.85 -5.48 25.06
N TYR A 4 -0.03 -6.16 24.26
CA TYR A 4 0.36 -7.54 24.49
C TYR A 4 1.88 -7.67 24.34
N LEU A 5 2.47 -8.54 25.16
CA LEU A 5 3.82 -9.06 24.93
C LEU A 5 3.74 -10.57 24.71
N LEU A 6 4.70 -11.10 23.97
CA LEU A 6 4.91 -12.53 23.81
C LEU A 6 6.19 -12.89 24.56
N PHE A 7 6.09 -13.85 25.46
CA PHE A 7 7.19 -14.29 26.32
C PHE A 7 7.51 -15.76 26.11
N CYS A 8 8.80 -16.08 26.05
CA CYS A 8 9.30 -17.44 26.04
C CYS A 8 9.86 -17.81 27.41
N ASN A 9 9.26 -18.83 28.06
CA ASN A 9 9.67 -19.26 29.39
C ASN A 9 11.08 -19.87 29.41
N TYR A 10 11.48 -20.57 28.34
CA TYR A 10 12.75 -21.29 28.27
C TYR A 10 13.94 -20.35 28.09
N CYS A 11 13.83 -19.43 27.13
CA CYS A 11 14.91 -18.48 26.84
C CYS A 11 14.88 -17.24 27.73
N ARG A 12 13.80 -17.04 28.50
CA ARG A 12 13.51 -15.82 29.26
C ARG A 12 13.65 -14.58 28.39
N MET A 13 13.08 -14.66 27.18
CA MET A 13 13.06 -13.58 26.20
C MET A 13 11.63 -13.15 25.91
N PHE A 14 11.44 -11.85 25.62
CA PHE A 14 10.14 -11.31 25.22
C PHE A 14 10.23 -10.42 23.98
N THR A 15 9.09 -10.26 23.31
CA THR A 15 8.86 -9.24 22.27
C THR A 15 7.52 -8.54 22.52
N LEU A 16 7.47 -7.23 22.29
CA LEU A 16 6.28 -6.41 22.42
C LEU A 16 5.48 -6.45 21.12
N LEU A 17 4.21 -6.84 21.23
CA LEU A 17 3.27 -6.84 20.11
C LEU A 17 2.43 -5.55 20.07
N HIS A 18 2.29 -4.88 21.22
CA HIS A 18 1.41 -3.74 21.41
C HIS A 18 -0.04 -4.08 21.03
N SER A 19 -0.80 -3.11 20.51
CA SER A 19 -2.20 -3.30 20.21
C SER A 19 -2.42 -4.14 18.94
N TYR A 20 -3.46 -4.97 18.96
CA TYR A 20 -3.90 -5.73 17.79
C TYR A 20 -4.92 -4.92 16.99
N ASN A 21 -4.63 -4.68 15.72
CA ASN A 21 -5.57 -4.07 14.79
C ASN A 21 -6.41 -5.17 14.10
N ARG A 22 -7.72 -5.13 14.32
CA ARG A 22 -8.67 -6.11 13.75
C ARG A 22 -8.89 -5.93 12.25
N GLU A 23 -8.72 -4.72 11.72
CA GLU A 23 -8.95 -4.41 10.31
C GLU A 23 -7.82 -4.95 9.45
N THR A 24 -6.57 -4.78 9.90
CA THR A 24 -5.38 -5.27 9.19
C THR A 24 -5.01 -6.70 9.57
N GLY A 25 -5.58 -7.24 10.65
CA GLY A 25 -5.24 -8.57 11.17
C GLY A 25 -3.82 -8.66 11.74
N MET A 26 -3.22 -7.53 12.11
CA MET A 26 -1.82 -7.43 12.53
C MET A 26 -1.68 -6.70 13.86
N PHE A 27 -0.65 -7.08 14.61
CA PHE A 27 -0.13 -6.31 15.72
C PHE A 27 0.64 -5.09 15.22
N LEU A 28 0.67 -4.01 16.00
CA LEU A 28 1.52 -2.84 15.69
C LEU A 28 3.01 -3.22 15.66
N GLY A 29 3.40 -4.24 16.42
CA GLY A 29 4.77 -4.74 16.50
C GLY A 29 5.61 -3.95 17.47
N GLU A 30 6.93 -4.01 17.31
CA GLU A 30 7.89 -3.28 18.15
C GLU A 30 7.89 -1.78 17.83
N TYR A 31 8.29 -0.98 18.81
CA TYR A 31 8.37 0.48 18.72
C TYR A 31 9.82 0.97 18.77
N SER A 32 10.19 1.82 17.82
CA SER A 32 11.50 2.49 17.79
C SER A 32 11.40 3.84 18.47
N LEU A 33 12.28 4.07 19.44
CA LEU A 33 12.44 5.38 20.08
C LEU A 33 13.11 6.39 19.16
N LEU A 34 14.01 5.93 18.27
CA LEU A 34 14.74 6.79 17.35
C LEU A 34 13.82 7.44 16.32
N HIS A 35 12.92 6.64 15.74
CA HIS A 35 12.00 7.09 14.70
C HIS A 35 10.63 7.51 15.24
N ASN A 36 10.38 7.31 16.53
CA ASN A 36 9.08 7.56 17.18
C ASN A 36 7.93 6.82 16.45
N GLU A 37 8.20 5.59 16.00
CA GLU A 37 7.29 4.86 15.13
C GLU A 37 7.33 3.36 15.39
N TYR A 38 6.21 2.69 15.09
CA TYR A 38 6.10 1.24 15.17
C TYR A 38 6.59 0.59 13.88
N THR A 39 7.10 -0.63 14.01
CA THR A 39 7.46 -1.47 12.86
C THR A 39 6.29 -1.71 11.89
N ARG A 40 5.04 -1.74 12.40
CA ARG A 40 3.79 -1.96 11.64
C ARG A 40 3.83 -3.21 10.76
N ASN A 41 4.66 -4.18 11.13
CA ASN A 41 4.86 -5.42 10.41
C ASN A 41 5.00 -6.58 11.41
N SER A 42 4.89 -7.81 10.91
CA SER A 42 5.03 -9.02 11.73
C SER A 42 6.46 -9.57 11.73
N ILE A 43 7.47 -8.82 11.26
CA ILE A 43 8.81 -9.38 11.02
C ILE A 43 9.48 -9.84 12.32
N VAL A 44 9.39 -9.02 13.37
CA VAL A 44 9.97 -9.33 14.68
C VAL A 44 9.23 -10.50 15.33
N LEU A 45 7.90 -10.49 15.28
CA LEU A 45 7.07 -11.59 15.76
C LEU A 45 7.41 -12.90 15.04
N ASN A 46 7.51 -12.91 13.72
CA ASN A 46 7.84 -14.11 12.95
C ASN A 46 9.23 -14.64 13.28
N ARG A 47 10.23 -13.74 13.40
CA ARG A 47 11.59 -14.11 13.82
C ARG A 47 11.61 -14.66 15.25
N PHE A 48 10.83 -14.07 16.15
CA PHE A 48 10.68 -14.56 17.51
C PHE A 48 10.11 -15.99 17.52
N LEU A 49 9.02 -16.23 16.78
CA LEU A 49 8.40 -17.55 16.69
C LEU A 49 9.35 -18.59 16.10
N LEU A 50 10.12 -18.22 15.06
CA LEU A 50 11.12 -19.10 14.44
C LEU A 50 12.31 -19.41 15.34
N ALA A 51 12.79 -18.43 16.12
CA ALA A 51 13.89 -18.62 17.06
C ALA A 51 13.50 -19.49 18.27
N HIS A 52 12.21 -19.54 18.60
CA HIS A 52 11.67 -20.25 19.76
C HIS A 52 10.78 -21.44 19.39
N VAL A 53 11.00 -22.04 18.21
CA VAL A 53 10.25 -23.22 17.77
C VAL A 53 10.41 -24.35 18.80
N GLY A 54 9.28 -24.91 19.24
CA GLY A 54 9.25 -25.97 20.26
C GLY A 54 9.29 -25.48 21.70
N HIS A 55 9.46 -24.17 21.94
CA HIS A 55 9.37 -23.60 23.28
C HIS A 55 7.92 -23.23 23.63
N VAL A 56 7.58 -23.34 24.91
CA VAL A 56 6.30 -22.84 25.42
C VAL A 56 6.37 -21.32 25.48
N MET A 57 5.52 -20.69 24.66
CA MET A 57 5.35 -19.23 24.61
C MET A 57 4.00 -18.84 25.18
N ARG A 58 3.96 -17.70 25.88
CA ARG A 58 2.75 -17.15 26.49
C ARG A 58 2.53 -15.73 26.02
N VAL A 59 1.30 -15.44 25.61
CA VAL A 59 0.85 -14.07 25.34
C VAL A 59 0.37 -13.48 26.65
N ILE A 60 0.90 -12.32 27.02
CA ILE A 60 0.64 -11.69 28.31
C ILE A 60 0.09 -10.29 28.05
N PRO A 61 -1.13 -9.98 28.51
CA PRO A 61 -1.72 -8.68 28.30
C PRO A 61 -1.13 -7.64 29.27
N SER A 62 -1.08 -6.41 28.81
CA SER A 62 -0.80 -5.22 29.60
C SER A 62 -1.69 -5.13 30.85
N LYS A 63 -1.18 -4.44 31.88
CA LYS A 63 -1.83 -4.24 33.19
C LYS A 63 -1.93 -5.50 34.07
N THR A 64 -1.09 -6.49 33.83
CA THR A 64 -0.88 -7.62 34.73
C THR A 64 0.46 -7.45 35.46
N GLU A 65 0.58 -7.95 36.69
CA GLU A 65 1.85 -7.93 37.43
C GLU A 65 2.92 -8.73 36.68
N GLU A 66 2.53 -9.86 36.08
CA GLU A 66 3.39 -10.70 35.25
C GLU A 66 3.99 -9.92 34.06
N PHE A 67 3.23 -9.01 33.44
CA PHE A 67 3.72 -8.16 32.36
C PHE A 67 4.87 -7.24 32.82
N GLN A 68 4.72 -6.63 34.00
CA GLN A 68 5.75 -5.75 34.56
C GLN A 68 6.99 -6.53 34.99
N GLU A 69 6.78 -7.70 35.61
CA GLU A 69 7.88 -8.57 36.02
C GLU A 69 8.73 -9.00 34.81
N ILE A 70 8.10 -9.40 33.71
CA ILE A 70 8.81 -9.84 32.51
C ILE A 70 9.61 -8.70 31.88
N ILE A 71 9.05 -7.51 31.76
CA ILE A 71 9.78 -6.35 31.21
C ILE A 71 11.03 -6.03 32.04
N CYS A 72 10.96 -6.19 33.36
CA CYS A 72 12.09 -5.91 34.24
C CYS A 72 13.12 -7.05 34.30
N THR A 73 12.73 -8.30 34.06
CA THR A 73 13.57 -9.49 34.36
C THR A 73 14.02 -10.28 33.14
N ALA A 74 13.27 -10.22 32.03
CA ALA A 74 13.56 -10.97 30.81
C ALA A 74 14.34 -10.12 29.81
N ALA A 75 15.04 -10.77 28.88
CA ALA A 75 15.76 -10.08 27.81
C ALA A 75 14.80 -9.69 26.67
N HIS A 76 14.97 -8.49 26.12
CA HIS A 76 14.19 -8.02 24.98
C HIS A 76 14.79 -8.58 23.68
N PHE A 77 13.99 -9.32 22.93
CA PHE A 77 14.43 -9.96 21.69
C PHE A 77 14.71 -8.94 20.59
N LEU A 78 15.92 -8.99 20.00
CA LEU A 78 16.36 -8.13 18.90
C LEU A 78 16.29 -6.62 19.19
N GLN A 79 16.44 -6.21 20.46
CA GLN A 79 16.34 -4.80 20.86
C GLN A 79 17.18 -3.86 19.99
N ASP A 80 18.43 -4.24 19.67
CA ASP A 80 19.35 -3.42 18.86
C ASP A 80 18.97 -3.33 17.38
N ASP A 81 18.19 -4.30 16.86
CA ASP A 81 17.80 -4.36 15.45
C ASP A 81 16.41 -3.71 15.20
N ILE A 82 15.66 -3.33 16.24
CA ILE A 82 14.32 -2.74 16.12
C ILE A 82 14.35 -1.49 15.23
N ASP A 83 15.31 -0.61 15.47
CA ASP A 83 15.44 0.66 14.74
C ASP A 83 15.64 0.40 13.24
N LYS A 84 16.46 -0.60 12.89
CA LYS A 84 16.69 -1.00 11.51
C LYS A 84 15.42 -1.52 10.84
N PHE A 85 14.61 -2.32 11.54
CA PHE A 85 13.34 -2.80 10.98
C PHE A 85 12.33 -1.67 10.76
N VAL A 86 12.33 -0.65 11.64
CA VAL A 86 11.48 0.52 11.44
C VAL A 86 11.95 1.34 10.24
N GLU A 87 13.26 1.52 10.05
CA GLU A 87 13.81 2.18 8.86
C GLU A 87 13.42 1.46 7.56
N GLU A 88 13.54 0.13 7.54
CA GLU A 88 13.14 -0.69 6.40
C GLU A 88 11.64 -0.56 6.11
N SER A 89 10.77 -0.59 7.13
CA SER A 89 9.33 -0.36 6.98
C SER A 89 9.03 1.02 6.41
N LEU A 90 9.66 2.06 6.93
CA LEU A 90 9.48 3.44 6.47
C LEU A 90 9.96 3.63 5.04
N ALA A 91 11.10 3.03 4.67
CA ALA A 91 11.61 3.07 3.32
C ALA A 91 10.64 2.38 2.34
N LEU A 92 10.03 1.27 2.75
CA LEU A 92 9.07 0.53 1.95
C LEU A 92 7.74 1.28 1.79
N GLU A 93 7.26 1.98 2.82
CA GLU A 93 6.10 2.87 2.70
C GLU A 93 6.39 4.02 1.73
N LYS A 94 7.52 4.71 1.88
CA LYS A 94 7.96 5.76 0.95
C LYS A 94 8.10 5.26 -0.49
N TYR A 95 8.62 4.05 -0.66
CA TYR A 95 8.72 3.42 -1.98
C TYR A 95 7.34 3.18 -2.57
N LYS A 96 6.40 2.60 -1.82
CA LYS A 96 5.02 2.38 -2.29
C LYS A 96 4.30 3.68 -2.63
N GLU A 97 4.51 4.74 -1.86
CA GLU A 97 3.95 6.05 -2.17
C GLU A 97 4.52 6.61 -3.47
N ARG A 98 5.84 6.49 -3.65
CA ARG A 98 6.50 6.92 -4.89
C ARG A 98 6.00 6.11 -6.08
N ASP A 99 5.86 4.79 -5.93
CA ASP A 99 5.41 3.89 -6.99
C ASP A 99 3.96 4.22 -7.42
N ARG A 100 3.08 4.45 -6.43
CA ARG A 100 1.72 4.94 -6.70
C ARG A 100 1.67 6.28 -7.41
N ARG A 101 2.61 7.19 -7.12
CA ARG A 101 2.71 8.48 -7.83
C ARG A 101 3.17 8.25 -9.27
N SER A 102 4.19 7.43 -9.49
CA SER A 102 4.63 7.11 -10.85
C SER A 102 3.57 6.37 -11.66
N GLU A 103 2.80 5.46 -11.06
CA GLU A 103 1.67 4.80 -11.74
C GLU A 103 0.61 5.81 -12.18
N ARG A 104 0.33 6.84 -11.36
CA ARG A 104 -0.58 7.93 -11.72
C ARG A 104 -0.05 8.76 -12.88
N GLU A 105 1.23 9.15 -12.82
CA GLU A 105 1.90 9.91 -13.90
C GLU A 105 1.89 9.12 -15.21
N ILE A 106 2.22 7.83 -15.18
CA ILE A 106 2.16 6.94 -16.35
C ILE A 106 0.72 6.86 -16.88
N GLY A 107 -0.26 6.73 -15.99
CA GLY A 107 -1.68 6.74 -16.36
C GLY A 107 -2.11 8.03 -17.07
N LEU A 108 -1.65 9.20 -16.58
CA LEU A 108 -1.91 10.49 -17.24
C LEU A 108 -1.29 10.54 -18.65
N VAL A 109 -0.05 10.09 -18.80
CA VAL A 109 0.61 10.02 -20.12
C VAL A 109 -0.15 9.10 -21.06
N GLN A 110 -0.63 7.94 -20.59
CA GLN A 110 -1.44 7.03 -21.41
C GLN A 110 -2.74 7.69 -21.87
N LEU A 111 -3.41 8.46 -21.01
CA LEU A 111 -4.61 9.21 -21.39
C LEU A 111 -4.31 10.27 -22.44
N TYR A 112 -3.21 11.02 -22.32
CA TYR A 112 -2.79 11.99 -23.34
C TYR A 112 -2.48 11.35 -24.69
N ILE A 113 -1.80 10.20 -24.71
CA ILE A 113 -1.54 9.46 -25.95
C ILE A 113 -2.85 9.02 -26.59
N LEU A 114 -3.80 8.50 -25.79
CA LEU A 114 -5.12 8.11 -26.29
C LEU A 114 -5.91 9.31 -26.85
N GLU A 115 -5.86 10.48 -26.20
CA GLU A 115 -6.48 11.69 -26.74
C GLU A 115 -5.90 12.04 -28.12
N HIS A 116 -4.57 12.07 -28.25
CA HIS A 116 -3.92 12.38 -29.52
C HIS A 116 -4.28 11.38 -30.63
N LEU A 117 -4.31 10.08 -30.31
CA LEU A 117 -4.71 9.04 -31.27
C LEU A 117 -6.17 9.22 -31.72
N LEU A 118 -7.09 9.51 -30.80
CA LEU A 118 -8.50 9.73 -31.12
C LEU A 118 -8.72 11.00 -31.94
N VAL A 119 -7.96 12.07 -31.68
CA VAL A 119 -7.99 13.30 -32.48
C VAL A 119 -7.50 13.02 -33.90
N HIS A 120 -6.38 12.32 -34.04
CA HIS A 120 -5.84 11.95 -35.36
C HIS A 120 -6.81 11.05 -36.15
N GLU A 121 -7.43 10.06 -35.50
CA GLU A 121 -8.46 9.24 -36.14
C GLU A 121 -9.71 10.04 -36.53
N LEU A 122 -10.09 11.04 -35.73
CA LEU A 122 -11.20 11.93 -36.06
C LEU A 122 -10.88 12.78 -37.31
N GLU A 123 -9.68 13.35 -37.37
CA GLU A 123 -9.17 14.11 -38.52
C GLU A 123 -9.17 13.24 -39.78
N ASN A 124 -8.63 12.01 -39.69
CA ASN A 124 -8.64 11.05 -40.79
C ASN A 124 -10.06 10.74 -41.29
N ILE A 125 -11.02 10.50 -40.39
CA ILE A 125 -12.41 10.21 -40.79
C ILE A 125 -13.05 11.42 -41.47
N THR A 126 -12.75 12.65 -41.04
CA THR A 126 -13.29 13.86 -41.67
C THR A 126 -12.75 14.12 -43.07
N GLU A 127 -11.57 13.60 -43.41
CA GLU A 127 -10.97 13.74 -44.74
C GLU A 127 -11.48 12.70 -45.75
N ILE A 128 -12.00 11.56 -45.28
CA ILE A 128 -12.52 10.49 -46.12
C ILE A 128 -13.87 10.91 -46.74
N ARG A 129 -13.92 10.98 -48.08
CA ARG A 129 -15.19 11.16 -48.81
C ARG A 129 -15.91 9.83 -48.97
N ALA A 130 -17.18 9.79 -48.58
CA ALA A 130 -18.04 8.62 -48.80
C ALA A 130 -18.31 8.41 -50.30
N SER A 131 -18.07 7.19 -50.78
CA SER A 131 -18.43 6.75 -52.15
C SER A 131 -19.91 6.41 -52.28
N THR A 132 -20.55 6.00 -51.19
CA THR A 132 -21.98 5.62 -51.16
C THR A 132 -22.73 6.27 -49.99
N PRO A 133 -24.06 6.44 -50.09
CA PRO A 133 -24.87 6.99 -48.99
C PRO A 133 -24.82 6.13 -47.72
N ALA A 134 -24.70 4.80 -47.86
CA ALA A 134 -24.59 3.88 -46.73
C ALA A 134 -23.24 4.01 -46.01
N GLU A 135 -22.13 4.14 -46.76
CA GLU A 135 -20.82 4.45 -46.17
C GLU A 135 -20.81 5.80 -45.47
N GLY A 136 -21.52 6.80 -46.02
CA GLY A 136 -21.69 8.10 -45.38
C GLY A 136 -22.33 8.00 -43.99
N GLN A 137 -23.37 7.17 -43.83
CA GLN A 137 -24.00 6.95 -42.53
C GLN A 137 -23.08 6.23 -41.52
N VAL A 138 -22.27 5.28 -41.99
CA VAL A 138 -21.29 4.57 -41.14
C VAL A 138 -20.16 5.52 -40.70
N LEU A 139 -19.65 6.36 -41.60
CA LEU A 139 -18.62 7.36 -41.27
C LEU A 139 -19.14 8.38 -40.25
N LEU A 140 -20.37 8.87 -40.42
CA LEU A 140 -21.02 9.75 -39.44
C LEU A 140 -21.19 9.09 -38.06
N GLY A 141 -21.59 7.81 -38.03
CA GLY A 141 -21.70 7.05 -36.79
C GLY A 141 -20.36 6.89 -36.07
N ARG A 142 -19.29 6.64 -36.83
CA ARG A 142 -17.92 6.57 -36.28
C ARG A 142 -17.43 7.91 -35.77
N GLU A 143 -17.66 8.99 -36.51
CA GLU A 143 -17.31 10.35 -36.12
C GLU A 143 -17.99 10.74 -34.79
N LEU A 144 -19.29 10.47 -34.66
CA LEU A 144 -20.05 10.72 -33.43
C LEU A 144 -19.53 9.86 -32.26
N GLY A 145 -19.18 8.60 -32.52
CA GLY A 145 -18.57 7.71 -31.53
C GLY A 145 -17.22 8.21 -31.02
N LEU A 146 -16.35 8.68 -31.91
CA LEU A 146 -15.06 9.28 -31.55
C LEU A 146 -15.20 10.59 -30.79
N LYS A 147 -16.11 11.47 -31.21
CA LYS A 147 -16.43 12.71 -30.47
C LYS A 147 -16.90 12.41 -29.05
N ARG A 148 -17.77 11.41 -28.89
CA ARG A 148 -18.23 10.98 -27.57
C ARG A 148 -17.12 10.37 -26.73
N ALA A 149 -16.24 9.57 -27.33
CA ALA A 149 -15.08 9.01 -26.65
C ALA A 149 -14.11 10.10 -26.16
N LEU A 150 -13.86 11.13 -26.99
CA LEU A 150 -13.04 12.30 -26.63
C LEU A 150 -13.66 13.10 -25.49
N GLU A 151 -14.97 13.33 -25.49
CA GLU A 151 -15.67 13.99 -24.38
C GLU A 151 -15.48 13.23 -23.06
N LEU A 152 -15.67 11.90 -23.08
CA LEU A 152 -15.51 11.06 -21.89
C LEU A 152 -14.06 11.07 -21.38
N LEU A 153 -13.09 11.03 -22.30
CA LEU A 153 -11.68 11.06 -21.96
C LEU A 153 -11.32 12.41 -21.33
N ARG A 154 -11.79 13.53 -21.88
CA ARG A 154 -11.59 14.86 -21.32
C ARG A 154 -12.24 15.03 -19.94
N SER A 155 -13.43 14.48 -19.73
CA SER A 155 -14.03 14.48 -18.39
C SER A 155 -13.21 13.66 -17.39
N ALA A 156 -12.70 12.49 -17.79
CA ALA A 156 -11.86 11.67 -16.93
C ALA A 156 -10.52 12.37 -16.60
N LEU A 157 -9.95 13.10 -17.57
CA LEU A 157 -8.71 13.85 -17.40
C LEU A 157 -8.93 15.04 -16.45
N ALA A 158 -10.05 15.77 -16.59
CA ALA A 158 -10.41 16.87 -15.69
C ALA A 158 -10.69 16.40 -14.25
N GLU A 159 -11.38 15.27 -14.06
CA GLU A 159 -11.58 14.69 -12.73
C GLU A 159 -10.27 14.26 -12.08
N LYS A 160 -9.32 13.74 -12.86
CA LYS A 160 -8.01 13.31 -12.35
C LYS A 160 -7.09 14.48 -12.00
N GLN A 161 -7.12 15.56 -12.78
CA GLN A 161 -6.36 16.79 -12.48
C GLN A 161 -6.94 17.57 -11.28
N ALA A 162 -8.24 17.47 -11.01
CA ALA A 162 -8.86 18.10 -9.84
C ALA A 162 -8.60 17.36 -8.51
N LEU A 163 -8.04 16.15 -8.57
CA LEU A 163 -7.68 15.32 -7.41
C LEU A 163 -6.20 15.46 -6.99
N GLU A 164 -5.42 16.29 -7.70
CA GLU A 164 -4.07 16.74 -7.33
C GLU A 164 -4.13 17.96 -6.39
#